data_AF-A0A7G8UYQ6-F1
#
_entry.id   AF-A0A7G8UYQ6-F1
#
_cell.length_a   1.000
_cell.length_b   1.000
_cell.length_c   1.000
_cell.angle_alpha   90.00
_cell.angle_beta   90.00
_cell.angle_gamma   90.00
#
_symmetry.space_group_name_H-M   'P 1'
#
loop_
_entity.id
_entity.type
_entity.pdbx_description
1 polymer ?
#
loop_
_entity_poly.entity_id
_entity_poly.type
_entity_poly.pdbx_seq_one_letter_code
_entity_poly.pdbx_strand_id
1 'polypeptide(L)'
;MESTTAYIISIIAALIFLLFAAIISNAIKFEGGSNPKDPQSRRTWFWILAILNPAVGFLLGYFVFKPDANVMVLNNYINALSIGTAIGFVLYILLGFILSKVFTNGKIGHWF
;
A
#
# COMPACT_ATOMS: atom_id res chain seq x y z
N MET A 1 -22.23 9.91 0.42
CA MET A 1 -21.79 8.85 -0.50
C MET A 1 -20.37 9.13 -0.97
N GLU A 2 -20.05 10.34 -1.44
CA GLU A 2 -18.70 10.69 -1.91
C GLU A 2 -17.56 10.42 -0.91
N SER A 3 -17.73 10.75 0.38
CA SER A 3 -16.72 10.45 1.40
C SER A 3 -16.45 8.95 1.54
N THR A 4 -17.47 8.10 1.37
CA THR A 4 -17.31 6.64 1.38
C THR A 4 -16.45 6.18 0.20
N THR A 5 -16.66 6.77 -0.98
CA THR A 5 -15.86 6.50 -2.18
C THR A 5 -14.37 6.81 -1.94
N ALA A 6 -14.06 7.94 -1.29
CA ALA A 6 -12.68 8.31 -0.94
C ALA A 6 -11.98 7.26 -0.04
N TYR A 7 -12.68 6.74 0.98
CA TYR A 7 -12.16 5.67 1.82
C TYR A 7 -11.96 4.36 1.03
N ILE A 8 -12.92 4.00 0.18
CA ILE A 8 -12.84 2.80 -0.66
C ILE A 8 -11.61 2.86 -1.58
N ILE A 9 -11.37 4.00 -2.24
CA ILE A 9 -10.21 4.20 -3.11
C ILE A 9 -8.91 3.97 -2.32
N SER A 10 -8.81 4.54 -1.12
CA SER A 10 -7.62 4.42 -0.28
C SER A 10 -7.35 2.99 0.18
N ILE A 11 -8.41 2.25 0.53
CA ILE A 11 -8.33 0.84 0.92
C ILE A 11 -7.91 -0.01 -0.28
N ILE A 12 -8.55 0.18 -1.44
CA ILE A 12 -8.23 -0.57 -2.66
C ILE A 12 -6.77 -0.31 -3.08
N ALA A 13 -6.33 0.95 -3.07
CA ALA A 13 -4.94 1.29 -3.36
C ALA A 13 -3.97 0.54 -2.43
N ALA A 14 -4.23 0.54 -1.12
CA ALA A 14 -3.40 -0.18 -0.16
C ALA A 14 -3.33 -1.69 -0.45
N LEU A 15 -4.46 -2.33 -0.79
CA LEU A 15 -4.50 -3.75 -1.12
C LEU A 15 -3.76 -4.08 -2.43
N ILE A 16 -3.89 -3.22 -3.46
CA ILE A 16 -3.18 -3.38 -4.74
C ILE A 16 -1.66 -3.25 -4.53
N PHE A 17 -1.23 -2.23 -3.79
CA PHE A 17 0.20 -2.05 -3.50
C PHE A 17 0.77 -3.19 -2.66
N LEU A 18 -0.02 -3.73 -1.71
CA LEU A 18 0.39 -4.88 -0.92
C LEU A 18 0.53 -6.13 -1.80
N LEU A 19 -0.38 -6.33 -2.74
CA LEU A 19 -0.28 -7.39 -3.74
C LEU A 19 0.97 -7.23 -4.61
N PHE A 20 1.29 -6.01 -5.07
CA PHE A 20 2.53 -5.75 -5.81
C PHE A 20 3.77 -6.06 -4.99
N ALA A 21 3.80 -5.70 -3.70
CA ALA A 21 4.90 -6.09 -2.83
C ALA A 21 5.06 -7.60 -2.77
N ALA A 22 3.96 -8.35 -2.80
CA ALA A 22 3.99 -9.81 -2.63
C ALA A 22 4.51 -10.47 -3.91
N ILE A 23 4.07 -9.95 -5.06
CA ILE A 23 4.58 -10.35 -6.37
C ILE A 23 6.08 -10.07 -6.47
N ILE A 24 6.53 -8.85 -6.14
CA ILE A 24 7.94 -8.48 -6.19
C ILE A 24 8.78 -9.35 -5.24
N SER A 25 8.30 -9.56 -4.00
CA SER A 25 8.98 -10.40 -3.02
C SER A 25 9.20 -11.83 -3.53
N ASN A 26 8.19 -12.40 -4.22
CA ASN A 26 8.27 -13.72 -4.82
C ASN A 26 9.14 -13.77 -6.09
N ALA A 27 9.16 -12.68 -6.87
CA ALA A 27 9.97 -12.55 -8.08
C ALA A 27 11.48 -12.40 -7.77
N ILE A 28 11.84 -11.84 -6.61
CA ILE A 28 13.24 -11.75 -6.17
C ILE A 28 13.81 -13.17 -6.00
N LYS A 29 14.85 -13.47 -6.78
CA LYS A 29 15.54 -14.77 -6.77
C LYS A 29 16.19 -15.00 -5.41
N PHE A 30 16.25 -16.26 -5.02
CA PHE A 30 16.95 -16.66 -3.81
C PHE A 30 18.46 -16.60 -4.07
N GLU A 31 19.21 -15.99 -3.15
CA GLU A 31 20.67 -16.01 -3.16
C GLU A 31 21.15 -16.95 -2.05
N GLY A 32 21.94 -17.96 -2.42
CA GLY A 32 22.60 -18.84 -1.46
C GLY A 32 23.97 -18.27 -1.03
N GLY A 33 24.51 -18.77 0.07
CA GLY A 33 25.85 -18.41 0.55
C GLY A 33 25.85 -17.75 1.93
N SER A 34 27.00 -17.23 2.35
CA SER A 34 27.20 -16.66 3.69
C SER A 34 26.69 -15.22 3.85
N ASN A 35 26.39 -14.52 2.76
CA ASN A 35 25.90 -13.14 2.77
C ASN A 35 24.82 -12.87 1.69
N PRO A 36 23.62 -13.48 1.83
CA PRO A 36 22.56 -13.32 0.85
C PRO A 36 21.94 -11.91 0.90
N LYS A 37 21.76 -11.26 -0.26
CA LYS A 37 21.18 -9.90 -0.34
C LYS A 37 19.67 -9.92 -0.60
N ASP A 38 19.10 -11.07 -0.93
CA ASP A 38 17.69 -11.19 -1.27
C ASP A 38 16.73 -10.75 -0.15
N PRO A 39 16.96 -11.01 1.16
CA PRO A 39 16.06 -10.53 2.20
C PRO A 39 16.06 -9.00 2.30
N GLN A 40 17.24 -8.38 2.20
CA GLN A 40 17.38 -6.92 2.22
C GLN A 40 16.69 -6.27 1.02
N SER A 41 16.79 -6.89 -0.17
CA SER A 41 16.09 -6.42 -1.38
C SER A 41 14.57 -6.46 -1.20
N ARG A 42 14.02 -7.57 -0.68
CA ARG A 42 12.57 -7.69 -0.41
C ARG A 42 12.08 -6.62 0.56
N ARG A 43 12.83 -6.39 1.64
CA ARG A 43 12.54 -5.34 2.63
C ARG A 43 12.56 -3.95 2.01
N THR A 44 13.57 -3.66 1.20
CA THR A 44 13.68 -2.37 0.50
C THR A 44 12.46 -2.12 -0.39
N TRP A 45 12.06 -3.11 -1.19
CA TRP A 45 10.89 -2.99 -2.07
C TRP A 45 9.57 -2.83 -1.32
N PHE A 46 9.39 -3.52 -0.19
CA PHE A 46 8.21 -3.34 0.66
C PHE A 46 8.08 -1.89 1.14
N TRP A 47 9.17 -1.30 1.65
CA TRP A 47 9.13 0.09 2.13
C TRP A 47 9.00 1.13 1.01
N ILE A 48 9.59 0.88 -0.17
CA ILE A 48 9.38 1.73 -1.35
C ILE A 48 7.88 1.75 -1.70
N LEU A 49 7.24 0.59 -1.77
CA LEU A 49 5.80 0.50 -2.06
C LEU A 49 4.93 1.05 -0.93
N ALA A 50 5.37 0.94 0.33
CA ALA A 50 4.68 1.54 1.46
C ALA A 50 4.59 3.06 1.33
N ILE A 51 5.66 3.72 0.88
CA ILE A 51 5.70 5.18 0.65
C ILE A 51 4.97 5.56 -0.64
N LEU A 52 5.08 4.74 -1.68
CA LEU A 52 4.46 5.01 -2.98
C LEU A 52 2.92 4.88 -2.92
N ASN A 53 2.40 3.96 -2.11
CA ASN A 53 0.97 3.74 -1.90
C ASN A 53 0.19 5.03 -1.56
N PRO A 54 0.50 5.77 -0.48
CA PRO A 54 -0.26 6.98 -0.14
C PRO A 54 -0.12 8.07 -1.20
N ALA A 55 1.05 8.21 -1.84
CA ALA A 55 1.25 9.18 -2.91
C ALA A 55 0.35 8.87 -4.12
N VAL A 56 0.38 7.64 -4.63
CA VAL A 56 -0.40 7.23 -5.80
C VAL A 56 -1.90 7.18 -5.47
N GLY A 57 -2.27 6.63 -4.32
CA GLY A 57 -3.66 6.55 -3.86
C GLY A 57 -4.30 7.94 -3.74
N PHE A 58 -3.61 8.90 -3.13
CA PHE A 58 -4.10 10.27 -3.03
C PHE A 58 -4.20 10.94 -4.40
N LEU A 59 -3.17 10.84 -5.25
CA LEU A 59 -3.18 11.46 -6.57
C LEU A 59 -4.30 10.91 -7.45
N LEU A 60 -4.55 9.60 -7.44
CA LEU A 60 -5.67 9.00 -8.17
C LEU A 60 -7.01 9.48 -7.61
N GLY A 61 -7.18 9.50 -6.28
CA GLY A 61 -8.38 10.04 -5.65
C GLY A 61 -8.64 11.50 -6.03
N TYR A 62 -7.60 12.33 -6.03
CA TYR A 62 -7.73 13.76 -6.25
C TYR A 62 -7.93 14.14 -7.73
N PHE A 63 -7.22 13.49 -8.65
CA PHE A 63 -7.24 13.88 -10.07
C PHE A 63 -8.16 13.03 -10.95
N VAL A 64 -8.41 11.77 -10.57
CA VAL A 64 -9.17 10.83 -11.42
C VAL A 64 -10.57 10.57 -10.86
N PHE A 65 -10.68 10.35 -9.56
CA PHE A 65 -11.92 9.92 -8.91
C PHE A 65 -12.64 11.02 -8.12
N LYS A 66 -12.13 12.25 -8.18
CA LYS A 66 -12.74 13.41 -7.53
C LYS A 66 -14.11 13.67 -8.18
N PRO A 67 -15.18 13.77 -7.39
CA PRO A 67 -16.52 14.01 -7.93
C PRO A 67 -16.65 15.42 -8.49
N ASP A 68 -17.52 15.56 -9.49
CA ASP A 68 -18.03 16.85 -9.93
C ASP A 68 -19.23 17.23 -9.05
N ALA A 69 -18.99 18.15 -8.10
CA ALA A 69 -19.95 18.51 -7.08
C ALA A 69 -19.66 19.92 -6.53
N ASN A 70 -20.58 20.44 -5.71
CA ASN A 70 -20.39 21.72 -5.03
C ASN A 70 -19.19 21.70 -4.06
N VAL A 71 -18.73 22.89 -3.69
CA VAL A 71 -17.54 23.10 -2.85
C VAL A 71 -17.62 22.37 -1.51
N MET A 72 -18.80 22.32 -0.88
CA MET A 72 -18.97 21.63 0.41
C MET A 72 -18.76 20.12 0.28
N VAL A 73 -19.36 19.50 -0.75
CA VAL A 73 -19.17 18.07 -1.03
C VAL A 73 -17.71 17.79 -1.36
N LEU A 74 -17.08 18.66 -2.13
CA LEU A 74 -15.68 18.49 -2.50
C LEU A 74 -14.74 18.57 -1.28
N ASN A 75 -14.94 19.54 -0.39
CA ASN A 75 -14.13 19.65 0.83
C ASN A 75 -14.29 18.42 1.71
N ASN A 76 -15.51 17.90 1.86
CA ASN A 76 -15.76 16.67 2.60
C ASN A 76 -15.11 15.44 1.94
N TYR A 77 -15.08 15.38 0.60
CA TYR A 77 -14.39 14.34 -0.14
C TYR A 77 -12.87 14.40 0.06
N ILE A 78 -12.25 15.58 -0.10
CA ILE A 78 -10.79 15.75 0.05
C ILE A 78 -10.35 15.46 1.50
N ASN A 79 -11.13 15.89 2.49
CA ASN A 79 -10.87 15.55 3.89
C ASN A 79 -10.93 14.04 4.11
N ALA A 80 -11.97 13.38 3.61
CA ALA A 80 -12.10 11.92 3.69
C ALA A 80 -10.97 11.19 2.94
N LEU A 81 -10.54 11.70 1.78
CA LEU A 81 -9.42 11.15 1.01
C LEU A 81 -8.10 11.28 1.77
N SER A 82 -7.88 12.41 2.43
CA SER A 82 -6.66 12.64 3.23
C SER A 82 -6.59 11.69 4.42
N ILE A 83 -7.70 11.56 5.17
CA ILE A 83 -7.81 10.61 6.29
C ILE A 83 -7.70 9.16 5.78
N GLY A 84 -8.41 8.84 4.70
CA GLY A 84 -8.39 7.53 4.06
C GLY A 84 -6.99 7.14 3.60
N THR A 85 -6.21 8.08 3.07
CA THR A 85 -4.82 7.86 2.66
C THR A 85 -3.95 7.45 3.84
N ALA A 86 -4.09 8.14 4.98
CA ALA A 86 -3.38 7.80 6.22
C ALA A 86 -3.80 6.40 6.73
N ILE A 87 -5.10 6.11 6.73
CA ILE A 87 -5.63 4.79 7.10
C ILE A 87 -5.09 3.70 6.17
N GLY A 88 -5.09 3.94 4.85
CA GLY A 88 -4.59 3.00 3.84
C GLY A 88 -3.10 2.71 4.01
N PHE A 89 -2.29 3.71 4.35
CA PHE A 89 -0.88 3.52 4.68
C PHE A 89 -0.69 2.63 5.91
N VAL A 90 -1.42 2.91 7.00
CA VAL A 90 -1.36 2.08 8.21
C VAL A 90 -1.85 0.65 7.93
N LEU A 91 -2.92 0.50 7.17
CA LEU A 91 -3.48 -0.79 6.77
C LEU A 91 -2.46 -1.61 5.96
N TYR A 92 -1.77 -0.99 5.00
CA TYR A 92 -0.69 -1.62 4.24
C TYR A 92 0.39 -2.20 5.16
N ILE A 93 0.87 -1.41 6.13
CA ILE A 93 1.92 -1.84 7.06
C ILE A 93 1.42 -2.98 7.96
N LEU A 94 0.22 -2.84 8.54
CA LEU A 94 -0.35 -3.85 9.43
C LEU A 94 -0.56 -5.18 8.71
N LEU A 95 -1.16 -5.16 7.51
CA LEU A 95 -1.36 -6.37 6.72
C LEU A 95 -0.03 -6.96 6.25
N GLY A 96 0.92 -6.13 5.82
CA GLY A 96 2.26 -6.59 5.43
C GLY A 96 3.01 -7.29 6.57
N PHE A 97 2.89 -6.76 7.79
CA PHE A 97 3.42 -7.39 9.00
C PHE A 97 2.68 -8.70 9.33
N ILE A 98 1.35 -8.73 9.27
CA ILE A 98 0.57 -9.96 9.51
C ILE A 98 0.99 -11.04 8.51
N LEU A 99 1.10 -10.69 7.22
CA LEU A 99 1.53 -11.62 6.17
C LEU A 99 2.96 -12.13 6.41
N SER A 100 3.89 -11.32 6.91
CA SER A 100 5.24 -11.81 7.24
C SER A 100 5.22 -12.85 8.37
N LYS A 101 4.26 -12.74 9.30
CA LYS A 101 4.03 -13.73 10.37
C LYS A 101 3.24 -14.95 9.93
N VAL A 102 2.37 -14.85 8.93
CA VAL A 102 1.65 -16.01 8.37
C VAL A 102 2.58 -16.84 7.48
N PHE A 103 3.46 -16.19 6.72
CA PHE A 103 4.36 -16.83 5.76
C PHE A 103 5.83 -16.86 6.24
N THR A 104 6.07 -17.20 7.52
CA THR A 104 7.40 -17.09 8.16
C THR A 104 8.52 -17.83 7.43
N ASN A 105 8.21 -18.96 6.79
CA ASN A 105 9.18 -19.81 6.11
C ASN A 105 9.31 -19.48 4.60
N GLY A 106 8.52 -18.52 4.11
CA GLY A 106 8.49 -18.11 2.71
C GLY A 106 9.22 -16.79 2.47
N LYS A 107 9.34 -16.41 1.19
CA LYS A 107 9.95 -15.13 0.78
C LYS A 107 9.26 -13.91 1.40
N ILE A 108 7.94 -13.98 1.53
CA ILE A 108 7.09 -12.96 2.19
C ILE A 108 7.43 -12.85 3.67
N GLY A 109 7.86 -13.91 4.36
CA GLY A 109 8.25 -13.85 5.76
C GLY A 109 9.40 -12.88 6.06
N HIS A 110 10.22 -12.58 5.05
CA HIS A 110 11.46 -11.80 5.18
C HIS A 110 11.43 -10.45 4.46
N TRP A 111 10.26 -9.99 4.01
CA TRP A 111 10.09 -8.70 3.31
C TRP A 111 9.84 -7.50 4.23
N PHE A 112 9.84 -7.70 5.55
CA PHE A 112 9.49 -6.70 6.56
C PHE A 112 10.66 -6.54 7.53
#